data_AF-A0A5K1IVH2-F1
#
_entry.id   AF-A0A5K1IVH2-F1
#
_cell.length_a   1.000
_cell.length_b   1.000
_cell.length_c   1.000
_cell.angle_alpha   90.00
_cell.angle_beta   90.00
_cell.angle_gamma   90.00
#
_symmetry.space_group_name_H-M   'P 1'
#
loop_
_entity.id
_entity.type
_entity.pdbx_description
1 polymer ?
#
loop_
_entity_poly.entity_id
_entity_poly.type
_entity_poly.pdbx_seq_one_letter_code
_entity_poly.pdbx_strand_id
1 'polypeptide(L)'
;MFKTDMSTTEVMLTDSQRTALDHALADARECLERDGGMCPFSVLCTSDGFVVTDHPGEGADDIYNSVRALLAQELPEAYVLCYDGFVDLDSGRIDAIVCEIARRGEAFATLLAQVYEVEDGVYHFADAPASAGTAKPLYPRGTKPIVSGLVEQASERAEDASGGDANEQDGERENAPAQEVEE
;
A
#
# COMPACT_ATOMS: atom_id res chain seq x y z
N MET A 1 31.25 -13.07 18.85
CA MET A 1 30.99 -12.49 17.53
C MET A 1 29.90 -13.33 16.89
N PHE A 2 28.64 -13.02 17.20
CA PHE A 2 27.49 -13.78 16.71
C PHE A 2 27.00 -13.11 15.44
N LYS A 3 27.03 -13.87 14.34
CA LYS A 3 26.53 -13.47 13.05
C LYS A 3 25.08 -13.94 13.00
N THR A 4 24.15 -13.09 13.42
CA THR A 4 22.73 -13.38 13.28
C THR A 4 22.37 -13.20 11.81
N ASP A 5 22.02 -14.30 11.15
CA ASP A 5 21.47 -14.30 9.79
C ASP A 5 20.07 -13.69 9.86
N MET A 6 19.99 -12.35 9.88
CA MET A 6 18.78 -11.68 9.40
C MET A 6 18.72 -12.02 7.93
N SER A 7 17.89 -13.00 7.57
CA SER A 7 17.60 -13.34 6.19
C SER A 7 17.25 -12.05 5.46
N THR A 8 18.21 -11.54 4.69
CA THR A 8 18.06 -10.30 3.92
C THR A 8 17.14 -10.66 2.77
N THR A 9 15.85 -10.71 3.06
CA THR A 9 14.84 -10.75 2.02
C THR A 9 14.88 -9.37 1.41
N GLU A 10 15.42 -9.27 0.19
CA GLU A 10 15.37 -8.02 -0.56
C GLU A 10 13.92 -7.59 -0.70
N VAL A 11 13.53 -6.55 0.04
CA VAL A 11 12.20 -5.98 -0.07
C VAL A 11 12.15 -5.20 -1.38
N MET A 12 11.26 -5.65 -2.26
CA MET A 12 11.06 -5.06 -3.59
C MET A 12 10.24 -3.76 -3.49
N LEU A 13 10.90 -2.68 -3.08
CA LEU A 13 10.33 -1.33 -3.05
C LEU A 13 10.43 -0.66 -4.43
N THR A 14 9.44 0.15 -4.79
CA THR A 14 9.59 1.11 -5.91
C THR A 14 10.55 2.21 -5.52
N ASP A 15 11.04 2.95 -6.52
CA ASP A 15 11.86 4.15 -6.28
C ASP A 15 11.13 5.18 -5.41
N SER A 16 9.82 5.34 -5.61
CA SER A 16 8.97 6.21 -4.78
C SER A 16 8.94 5.76 -3.32
N GLN A 17 8.70 4.47 -3.07
CA GLN A 17 8.71 3.91 -1.71
C GLN A 17 10.09 3.97 -1.05
N ARG A 18 11.16 3.70 -1.81
CA ARG A 18 12.53 3.77 -1.28
C ARG A 18 12.87 5.19 -0.87
N THR A 19 12.56 6.17 -1.70
CA THR A 19 12.80 7.58 -1.38
C THR A 19 11.99 8.03 -0.17
N ALA A 20 10.72 7.64 -0.08
CA ALA A 20 9.88 7.94 1.09
C ALA A 20 10.39 7.28 2.38
N LEU A 21 10.87 6.03 2.29
CA LEU A 21 11.49 5.31 3.41
C LEU A 21 12.77 6.00 3.89
N ASP A 22 13.67 6.34 2.96
CA ASP A 22 14.95 6.98 3.30
C ASP A 22 14.71 8.34 3.98
N HIS A 23 13.72 9.09 3.50
CA HIS A 23 13.28 10.33 4.15
C HIS A 23 12.70 10.08 5.54
N ALA A 24 11.79 9.12 5.69
CA ALA A 24 11.19 8.79 6.97
C ALA A 24 12.24 8.35 8.03
N LEU A 25 13.23 7.56 7.64
CA LEU A 25 14.31 7.14 8.54
C LEU A 25 15.26 8.29 8.87
N ALA A 26 15.52 9.20 7.95
CA ALA A 26 16.34 10.39 8.23
C ALA A 26 15.65 11.30 9.26
N ASP A 27 14.40 11.65 9.02
CA ASP A 27 13.62 12.54 9.89
C ASP A 27 13.40 11.92 11.28
N ALA A 28 13.07 10.63 11.35
CA ALA A 28 12.90 9.92 12.62
C ALA A 28 14.19 9.91 13.46
N ARG A 29 15.34 9.65 12.84
CA ARG A 29 16.64 9.71 13.52
C ARG A 29 16.94 11.11 14.04
N GLU A 30 16.72 12.13 13.23
CA GLU A 30 16.91 13.52 13.65
C GLU A 30 16.01 13.88 14.85
N CYS A 31 14.74 13.46 14.84
CA CYS A 31 13.84 13.65 15.97
C CYS A 31 14.34 12.94 17.23
N LEU A 32 14.75 11.67 17.13
CA LEU A 32 15.25 10.91 18.28
C LEU A 32 16.54 11.52 18.85
N GLU A 33 17.50 11.87 18.00
CA GLU A 33 18.77 12.48 18.41
C GLU A 33 18.58 13.88 19.03
N ARG A 34 17.66 14.68 18.49
CA ARG A 34 17.44 16.07 18.93
C ARG A 34 16.52 16.16 20.15
N ASP A 35 15.43 15.42 20.15
CA ASP A 35 14.31 15.58 21.09
C ASP A 35 14.16 14.38 22.05
N GLY A 36 14.88 13.28 21.83
CA GLY A 36 14.80 12.08 22.65
C GLY A 36 13.52 11.27 22.44
N GLY A 37 12.76 11.58 21.39
CA GLY A 37 11.48 10.96 21.06
C GLY A 37 10.96 11.50 19.72
N MET A 38 9.96 10.83 19.16
CA MET A 38 9.33 11.28 17.91
C MET A 38 7.81 11.16 17.97
N CYS A 39 7.12 12.10 17.33
CA CYS A 39 5.72 11.92 16.98
C CYS A 39 5.64 10.92 15.82
N PRO A 40 4.76 9.92 15.84
CA PRO A 40 4.48 9.09 14.67
C PRO A 40 4.06 9.97 13.49
N PHE A 41 4.54 9.67 12.29
CA PHE A 41 4.22 10.45 11.10
C PHE A 41 4.12 9.55 9.88
N SER A 42 3.41 10.02 8.84
CA SER A 42 3.35 9.34 7.55
C SER A 42 4.01 10.16 6.45
N VAL A 43 4.59 9.47 5.48
CA VAL A 43 5.08 10.00 4.21
C VAL A 43 4.22 9.41 3.10
N LEU A 44 3.41 10.24 2.46
CA LEU A 44 2.52 9.84 1.38
C LEU A 44 3.15 10.08 0.02
N CYS A 45 3.19 9.06 -0.83
CA CYS A 45 3.66 9.14 -2.21
C CYS A 45 2.54 9.63 -3.12
N THR A 46 2.62 10.87 -3.60
CA THR A 46 1.64 11.48 -4.50
C THR A 46 2.24 11.66 -5.90
N SER A 47 1.42 12.06 -6.87
CA SER A 47 1.91 12.40 -8.21
C SER A 47 2.88 13.59 -8.21
N ASP A 48 2.80 14.45 -7.19
CA ASP A 48 3.55 15.71 -7.09
C ASP A 48 4.77 15.60 -6.15
N GLY A 49 5.03 14.41 -5.59
CA GLY A 49 6.16 14.15 -4.69
C GLY A 49 5.73 13.44 -3.41
N PHE A 50 6.21 13.92 -2.26
CA PHE A 50 5.84 13.38 -0.95
C PHE A 50 5.20 14.44 -0.06
N VAL A 51 4.24 13.99 0.76
CA VAL A 51 3.62 14.80 1.82
C VAL A 51 3.89 14.13 3.15
N VAL A 52 4.44 14.88 4.11
CA VAL A 52 4.67 14.42 5.48
C VAL A 52 3.53 14.91 6.37
N THR A 53 3.03 14.06 7.25
CA THR A 53 1.97 14.42 8.20
C THR A 53 2.16 13.73 9.55
N ASP A 54 2.14 14.52 10.61
CA ASP A 54 2.21 14.02 11.99
C ASP A 54 0.86 13.40 12.43
N HIS A 55 0.95 12.34 13.23
CA HIS A 55 -0.18 11.61 13.79
C HIS A 55 -0.05 11.52 15.31
N PRO A 56 -0.30 12.62 16.05
CA PRO A 56 -0.31 12.58 17.50
C PRO A 56 -1.46 11.71 18.01
N GLY A 57 -1.21 10.91 19.04
CA GLY A 57 -2.19 10.03 19.67
C GLY A 57 -1.69 9.46 20.99
N GLU A 58 -2.60 9.02 21.86
CA GLU A 58 -2.24 8.42 23.14
C GLU A 58 -1.92 6.92 23.02
N GLY A 59 -2.28 6.30 21.89
CA GLY A 59 -1.96 4.92 21.58
C GLY A 59 -1.99 4.57 20.09
N ALA A 60 -1.62 3.33 19.79
CA ALA A 60 -1.51 2.82 18.41
C ALA A 60 -2.82 2.93 17.61
N ASP A 61 -3.97 2.71 18.25
CA ASP A 61 -5.27 2.81 17.58
C ASP A 61 -5.56 4.24 17.11
N ASP A 62 -5.23 5.26 17.90
CA ASP A 62 -5.42 6.67 17.52
C ASP A 62 -4.56 7.03 16.31
N ILE A 63 -3.30 6.61 16.33
CA ILE A 63 -2.33 6.82 15.25
C ILE A 63 -2.83 6.14 13.97
N TYR A 64 -3.18 4.85 14.05
CA TYR A 64 -3.67 4.11 12.88
C TYR A 64 -4.99 4.69 12.35
N ASN A 65 -5.90 5.13 13.21
CA ASN A 65 -7.14 5.76 12.77
C ASN A 65 -6.89 7.10 12.07
N SER A 66 -5.94 7.90 12.57
CA SER A 66 -5.51 9.16 11.95
C SER A 66 -4.94 8.92 10.55
N VAL A 67 -4.05 7.93 10.42
CA VAL A 67 -3.46 7.56 9.12
C VAL A 67 -4.52 7.01 8.17
N ARG A 68 -5.42 6.13 8.64
CA ARG A 68 -6.52 5.59 7.82
C ARG A 68 -7.43 6.69 7.28
N ALA A 69 -7.76 7.68 8.12
CA ALA A 69 -8.58 8.83 7.71
C ALA A 69 -7.86 9.64 6.61
N LEU A 70 -6.57 9.92 6.79
CA LEU A 70 -5.76 10.62 5.81
C LEU A 70 -5.67 9.84 4.48
N LEU A 71 -5.41 8.54 4.53
CA LEU A 71 -5.33 7.69 3.32
C LEU A 71 -6.67 7.58 2.60
N ALA A 72 -7.79 7.65 3.32
CA ALA A 72 -9.13 7.67 2.72
C ALA A 72 -9.43 8.98 1.98
N GLN A 73 -8.83 10.08 2.43
CA GLN A 73 -8.98 11.40 1.84
C GLN A 73 -8.04 11.60 0.64
N GLU A 74 -6.75 11.32 0.83
CA GLU A 74 -5.70 11.65 -0.14
C GLU A 74 -5.49 10.55 -1.20
N LEU A 75 -5.79 9.29 -0.87
CA LEU A 75 -5.63 8.13 -1.74
C LEU A 75 -4.28 8.06 -2.50
N PRO A 76 -3.13 8.23 -1.81
CA PRO A 76 -1.81 8.27 -2.44
C PRO A 76 -1.44 6.94 -3.11
N GLU A 77 -0.42 6.96 -3.97
CA GLU A 77 0.14 5.77 -4.62
C GLU A 77 0.69 4.77 -3.60
N ALA A 78 1.38 5.27 -2.58
CA ALA A 78 1.94 4.50 -1.49
C ALA A 78 2.02 5.34 -0.22
N TYR A 79 2.21 4.70 0.93
CA TYR A 79 2.54 5.37 2.18
C TYR A 79 3.70 4.69 2.88
N VAL A 80 4.39 5.46 3.72
CA VAL A 80 5.28 4.98 4.79
C VAL A 80 4.75 5.58 6.09
N LEU A 81 4.30 4.74 7.04
CA LEU A 81 4.01 5.17 8.40
C LEU A 81 5.25 4.87 9.26
N CYS A 82 5.83 5.90 9.86
CA CYS A 82 7.03 5.84 10.68
C CYS A 82 6.69 6.10 12.14
N TYR A 83 7.18 5.25 13.04
CA TYR A 83 6.99 5.40 14.49
C TYR A 83 8.16 4.79 15.26
N ASP A 84 8.40 5.34 16.44
CA ASP A 84 9.28 4.76 17.44
C ASP A 84 8.57 3.59 18.13
N GLY A 85 9.20 2.42 18.11
CA GLY A 85 8.65 1.19 18.60
C GLY A 85 9.76 0.21 18.95
N PHE A 86 9.48 -1.08 18.79
CA PHE A 86 10.39 -2.13 19.17
C PHE A 86 10.17 -3.39 18.35
N VAL A 87 11.20 -4.23 18.31
CA VAL A 87 11.12 -5.59 17.78
C VAL A 87 11.38 -6.58 18.91
N ASP A 88 10.59 -7.66 18.94
CA ASP A 88 10.82 -8.78 19.84
C ASP A 88 11.75 -9.78 19.17
N LEU A 89 12.93 -9.99 19.77
CA LEU A 89 13.89 -11.00 19.37
C LEU A 89 13.97 -12.08 20.45
N ASP A 90 14.54 -13.24 20.11
CA ASP A 90 14.82 -14.30 21.08
C ASP A 90 15.72 -13.82 22.24
N SER A 91 16.58 -12.83 21.98
CA SER A 91 17.45 -12.19 22.96
C SER A 91 16.75 -11.14 23.82
N GLY A 92 15.48 -10.85 23.57
CA GLY A 92 14.71 -9.81 24.22
C GLY A 92 14.23 -8.74 23.24
N ARG A 93 13.62 -7.71 23.81
CA ARG A 93 13.06 -6.57 23.09
C ARG A 93 14.15 -5.53 22.82
N ILE A 94 14.22 -5.04 21.58
CA ILE A 94 15.14 -3.98 21.15
C ILE A 94 14.33 -2.83 20.54
N ASP A 95 14.68 -1.60 20.90
CA ASP A 95 14.04 -0.40 20.35
C ASP A 95 14.37 -0.24 18.86
N ALA A 96 13.41 0.26 18.10
CA ALA A 96 13.55 0.38 16.66
C ALA A 96 12.66 1.49 16.09
N ILE A 97 13.18 2.19 15.10
CA ILE A 97 12.34 2.97 14.18
C ILE A 97 11.64 1.96 13.27
N VAL A 98 10.32 1.93 13.32
CA VAL A 98 9.50 1.02 12.50
C VAL A 98 8.82 1.79 11.39
N CYS A 99 8.96 1.30 10.17
CA CYS A 99 8.32 1.81 8.98
C CYS A 99 7.35 0.76 8.41
N GLU A 100 6.06 1.08 8.41
CA GLU A 100 5.03 0.30 7.71
C GLU A 100 4.78 0.89 6.33
N ILE A 101 4.97 0.07 5.29
CA ILE A 101 4.99 0.52 3.89
C ILE A 101 4.00 -0.28 3.07
N ALA A 102 3.10 0.38 2.34
CA ALA A 102 2.26 -0.31 1.36
C ALA A 102 1.97 0.56 0.15
N ARG A 103 1.85 -0.05 -1.03
CA ARG A 103 1.22 0.60 -2.19
C ARG A 103 -0.27 0.39 -2.19
N ARG A 104 -0.94 1.31 -2.84
CA ARG A 104 -2.37 1.27 -3.08
C ARG A 104 -2.75 -0.03 -3.80
N GLY A 105 -3.65 -0.79 -3.18
CA GLY A 105 -4.16 -2.06 -3.71
C GLY A 105 -3.27 -3.28 -3.44
N GLU A 106 -2.16 -3.14 -2.71
CA GLU A 106 -1.41 -4.30 -2.21
C GLU A 106 -2.19 -5.05 -1.14
N ALA A 107 -1.94 -6.36 -1.02
CA ALA A 107 -2.59 -7.22 -0.02
C ALA A 107 -1.96 -7.10 1.37
N PHE A 108 -0.69 -6.69 1.44
CA PHE A 108 0.10 -6.64 2.66
C PHE A 108 0.92 -5.35 2.70
N ALA A 109 1.04 -4.77 3.89
CA ALA A 109 2.06 -3.79 4.17
C ALA A 109 3.34 -4.50 4.62
N THR A 110 4.50 -4.01 4.19
CA THR A 110 5.80 -4.47 4.68
C THR A 110 6.19 -3.68 5.91
N LEU A 111 6.63 -4.38 6.96
CA LEU A 111 7.23 -3.77 8.14
C LEU A 111 8.75 -3.84 8.01
N LEU A 112 9.40 -2.69 8.09
CA LEU A 112 10.84 -2.55 8.19
C LEU A 112 11.18 -1.93 9.54
N ALA A 113 12.24 -2.43 10.19
CA ALA A 113 12.69 -1.92 11.48
C ALA A 113 14.19 -1.60 11.42
N GLN A 114 14.56 -0.37 11.77
CA GLN A 114 15.93 0.03 12.02
C GLN A 114 16.15 0.06 13.52
N VAL A 115 16.81 -0.97 14.04
CA VAL A 115 17.12 -1.08 15.47
C VAL A 115 18.13 -0.02 15.89
N TYR A 116 18.02 0.43 17.14
CA TYR A 116 18.98 1.33 17.74
C TYR A 116 19.15 1.07 19.24
N GLU A 117 20.27 1.55 19.75
CA GLU A 117 20.59 1.54 21.19
C GLU A 117 20.94 2.96 21.64
N VAL A 118 20.72 3.24 22.93
CA VAL A 118 21.08 4.53 23.53
C VAL A 118 22.12 4.30 24.61
N GLU A 119 23.35 4.77 24.37
CA GLU A 119 24.46 4.69 25.32
C GLU A 119 24.86 6.11 25.73
N ASP A 120 24.85 6.41 27.03
CA ASP A 120 25.19 7.74 27.57
C ASP A 120 24.44 8.91 26.91
N GLY A 121 23.20 8.67 26.46
CA GLY A 121 22.36 9.65 25.77
C GLY A 121 22.67 9.84 24.28
N VAL A 122 23.55 9.00 23.72
CA VAL A 122 23.89 8.98 22.29
C VAL A 122 23.18 7.82 21.62
N TYR A 123 22.52 8.10 20.49
CA TYR A 123 21.82 7.09 19.70
C TYR A 123 22.78 6.38 18.75
N HIS A 124 22.68 5.05 18.68
CA HIS A 124 23.45 4.19 17.80
C HIS A 124 22.49 3.37 16.93
N PHE A 125 22.30 3.80 15.69
CA PHE A 125 21.42 3.13 14.73
C PHE A 125 22.15 2.05 13.94
N ALA A 126 21.45 0.95 13.62
CA ALA A 126 21.94 -0.01 12.63
C ALA A 126 22.08 0.64 11.24
N ASP A 127 23.05 0.16 10.44
CA ASP A 127 23.37 0.75 9.12
C ASP A 127 22.17 0.75 8.15
N ALA A 128 21.30 -0.26 8.24
CA ALA A 128 20.14 -0.41 7.38
C ALA A 128 18.97 -1.04 8.15
N PRO A 129 17.71 -0.74 7.76
CA PRO A 129 16.56 -1.44 8.31
C PRO A 129 16.50 -2.89 7.84
N ALA A 130 15.92 -3.75 8.66
CA ALA A 130 15.64 -5.15 8.32
C ALA A 130 14.13 -5.38 8.23
N SER A 131 13.72 -6.43 7.50
CA SER A 131 12.31 -6.83 7.48
C SER A 131 11.88 -7.36 8.85
N ALA A 132 10.84 -6.75 9.41
CA ALA A 132 10.21 -7.12 10.67
C ALA A 132 8.88 -7.88 10.47
N GLY A 133 8.51 -8.17 9.22
CA GLY A 133 7.31 -8.92 8.86
C GLY A 133 6.34 -8.14 7.98
N THR A 134 5.06 -8.49 8.09
CA THR A 134 3.99 -7.91 7.26
C THR A 134 2.74 -7.61 8.08
N ALA A 135 2.02 -6.57 7.71
CA ALA A 135 0.74 -6.16 8.31
C ALA A 135 -0.38 -6.04 7.27
N LYS A 136 -1.59 -5.77 7.73
CA LYS A 136 -2.69 -5.37 6.84
C LYS A 136 -2.50 -3.89 6.46
N PRO A 137 -2.57 -3.52 5.18
CA PRO A 137 -2.45 -2.13 4.76
C PRO A 137 -3.48 -1.22 5.45
N LEU A 138 -3.09 0.04 5.62
CA LEU A 138 -3.94 1.08 6.20
C LEU A 138 -4.94 1.66 5.18
N TYR A 139 -4.81 1.33 3.90
CA TYR A 139 -5.77 1.74 2.87
C TYR A 139 -7.20 1.29 3.20
N PRO A 140 -8.22 2.08 2.80
CA PRO A 140 -9.61 1.65 2.84
C PRO A 140 -9.80 0.33 2.08
N ARG A 141 -10.69 -0.52 2.59
CA ARG A 141 -10.97 -1.82 1.98
C ARG A 141 -11.48 -1.65 0.55
N GLY A 142 -10.92 -2.42 -0.38
CA GLY A 142 -11.31 -2.39 -1.80
C GLY A 142 -10.66 -1.28 -2.62
N THR A 143 -9.71 -0.53 -2.04
CA THR A 143 -8.94 0.47 -2.78
C THR A 143 -8.15 -0.21 -3.91
N LYS A 144 -8.42 0.19 -5.15
CA LYS A 144 -7.77 -0.36 -6.35
C LYS A 144 -6.39 0.28 -6.59
N PRO A 145 -5.41 -0.46 -7.17
CA PRO A 145 -4.14 0.11 -7.61
C PRO A 145 -4.32 1.26 -8.60
N ILE A 146 -3.32 2.16 -8.66
CA ILE A 146 -3.23 3.13 -9.75
C ILE A 146 -2.74 2.40 -10.99
N VAL A 147 -3.62 2.25 -11.97
CA VAL A 147 -3.28 1.70 -13.29
C VAL A 147 -2.99 2.86 -14.22
N SER A 148 -1.70 3.04 -14.57
CA SER A 148 -1.30 3.95 -15.64
C SER A 148 -1.77 3.37 -16.98
N GLY A 149 -2.87 3.89 -17.52
CA GLY A 149 -3.23 3.92 -18.95
C GLY A 149 -3.29 2.63 -19.79
N LEU A 150 -3.08 1.43 -19.24
CA LEU A 150 -3.03 0.18 -20.04
C LEU A 150 -4.17 -0.81 -19.77
N VAL A 151 -4.95 -0.62 -18.70
CA VAL A 151 -6.06 -1.53 -18.34
C VAL A 151 -7.41 -1.04 -18.86
N GLU A 152 -7.54 0.25 -19.17
CA GLU A 152 -8.76 0.81 -19.76
C GLU A 152 -9.03 0.20 -21.16
N GLN A 153 -7.97 -0.02 -21.95
CA GLN A 153 -8.07 -0.70 -23.25
C GLN A 153 -8.47 -2.18 -23.18
N ALA A 154 -8.31 -2.84 -22.02
CA ALA A 154 -8.71 -4.23 -21.82
C ALA A 154 -10.18 -4.36 -21.39
N SER A 155 -10.72 -3.35 -20.69
CA SER A 155 -12.13 -3.33 -20.26
C SER A 155 -13.06 -2.90 -21.40
N GLU A 156 -12.67 -1.90 -22.19
CA GLU A 156 -13.46 -1.41 -23.33
C GLU A 156 -13.59 -2.47 -24.44
N ARG A 157 -12.56 -3.32 -24.63
CA ARG A 157 -12.58 -4.39 -25.64
C ARG A 157 -13.45 -5.59 -25.25
N ALA A 158 -13.80 -5.73 -23.97
CA ALA A 158 -14.68 -6.79 -23.50
C ALA A 158 -16.18 -6.42 -23.64
N GLU A 159 -16.52 -5.13 -23.60
CA GLU A 159 -17.91 -4.66 -23.75
C GLU A 159 -18.36 -4.64 -25.22
N ASP A 160 -17.47 -4.26 -26.15
CA ASP A 160 -17.71 -4.28 -27.60
C ASP A 160 -17.95 -5.68 -28.19
N ALA A 161 -17.55 -6.74 -27.49
CA ALA A 161 -17.74 -8.12 -27.93
C ALA A 161 -19.14 -8.71 -27.60
N SER A 162 -19.99 -7.97 -26.87
CA SER A 162 -21.32 -8.43 -26.45
C SER A 162 -22.49 -7.71 -27.15
N GLY A 163 -22.22 -6.72 -28.00
CA GLY A 163 -23.23 -5.92 -28.68
C GLY A 163 -23.53 -6.38 -30.11
N GLY A 164 -24.43 -7.34 -30.27
CA GLY A 164 -25.25 -7.44 -31.47
C GLY A 164 -25.36 -8.82 -32.14
N ASP A 165 -26.42 -9.55 -31.80
CA ASP A 165 -27.28 -10.08 -32.86
C ASP A 165 -28.76 -10.01 -32.42
N ALA A 166 -29.61 -9.81 -33.42
CA ALA A 166 -30.90 -9.11 -33.46
C ALA A 166 -32.07 -9.69 -32.66
N ASN A 167 -32.99 -8.80 -32.22
CA ASN A 167 -34.36 -9.16 -31.87
C ASN A 167 -35.37 -8.68 -32.93
N GLU A 168 -36.18 -9.64 -33.40
CA GLU A 168 -37.59 -9.62 -33.84
C GLU A 168 -38.22 -8.40 -34.55
N GLN A 169 -38.94 -8.64 -35.66
CA GLN A 169 -40.42 -8.66 -35.66
C GLN A 169 -41.08 -9.03 -37.01
N ASP A 170 -42.02 -9.99 -36.91
CA ASP A 170 -43.36 -10.15 -37.50
C ASP A 170 -43.80 -9.42 -38.79
N GLY A 171 -44.57 -10.14 -39.63
CA GLY A 171 -45.51 -9.50 -40.58
C GLY A 171 -46.12 -10.38 -41.69
N GLU A 172 -47.30 -10.93 -41.41
CA GLU A 172 -48.47 -11.11 -42.31
C GLU A 172 -48.59 -12.26 -43.33
N ARG A 173 -49.86 -12.66 -43.50
CA ARG A 173 -50.43 -13.87 -44.11
C ARG A 173 -50.89 -13.65 -45.57
N GLU A 174 -51.24 -14.78 -46.19
CA GLU A 174 -52.14 -15.02 -47.34
C GLU A 174 -51.46 -15.14 -48.72
N ASN A 175 -51.51 -16.32 -49.35
CA ASN A 175 -52.66 -16.76 -50.15
C ASN A 175 -52.45 -18.21 -50.65
N ALA A 176 -53.52 -19.01 -50.65
CA ALA A 176 -53.54 -20.30 -51.35
C ALA A 176 -53.69 -20.07 -52.87
N PRO A 177 -53.32 -21.05 -53.71
CA PRO A 177 -54.41 -21.81 -54.31
C PRO A 177 -54.16 -23.32 -54.50
N ALA A 178 -55.30 -24.02 -54.50
CA ALA A 178 -55.70 -25.26 -55.16
C ALA A 178 -54.61 -26.17 -55.79
N GLN A 179 -54.59 -27.43 -55.33
CA GLN A 179 -54.21 -28.56 -56.17
C GLN A 179 -55.47 -29.27 -56.66
N GLU A 180 -55.66 -29.27 -57.98
CA GLU A 180 -56.59 -30.09 -58.74
C GLU A 180 -55.95 -31.46 -59.05
N VAL A 181 -56.68 -32.52 -58.66
CA VAL A 181 -57.04 -33.79 -59.33
C VAL A 181 -56.03 -34.61 -60.18
N GLU A 182 -56.30 -35.94 -60.16
CA GLU A 182 -55.92 -37.07 -61.04
C GLU A 182 -54.83 -37.99 -60.44
N GLU A 183 -54.99 -39.31 -60.29
CA GLU A 183 -55.96 -40.32 -60.78
C GLU A 183 -56.04 -41.49 -59.78
#